data_AF-A0A6G1S7L9-F1
#
_entry.id   AF-A0A6G1S7L9-F1
#
_cell.length_a   1.000
_cell.length_b   1.000
_cell.length_c   1.000
_cell.angle_alpha   90.00
_cell.angle_beta   90.00
_cell.angle_gamma   90.00
#
_symmetry.space_group_name_H-M   'P 1'
#
loop_
_entity.id
_entity.type
_entity.pdbx_description
1 polymer ?
#
loop_
_entity_poly.entity_id
_entity_poly.type
_entity_poly.pdbx_seq_one_letter_code
_entity_poly.pdbx_strand_id
1 'polypeptide(L)'
;MLLTVPTVISVILLVIIVIYYYFKYGPNGQQKKRFRKRDKIMFYGRRFIRRLRKIKRKQLKKLTRISKPPIVWTGNANNNNNKDLPSRGFKTVALFPNSFEVPICSFSRELHYNLVNENVVHLTSEKALAQLGPDGFQDEQTLQTWLEQQEDSHRSILYQCDFGLTNWTRVCLNRAKCILVVALAQSEPQITSYEQQLYSQSPEAPIELVLLHKLDAKKPKHTNIWLSIRSWCPVHHIRCPQRVFVRKRCKIEDIYNRLARTCPSADSDFSRLSRYLTGSSIGLVLGGGGARGAAHLGIIKALHEANIPIDMIGGVSIGAFMGALWAQETDLTPVTQLARDWSIKMTSRWRQIVDLTYPITAMFTGAAFNRTIHEAFGDRQIEDLWIPYFTVTTDITSSAPRIHRHGSLWRYVRSSMSLSGYLPPLCDPIDGHLLLDGGYVNNLPADVMHNVMGAKTILAIDVGSQDETDLTDYGDTLNGWWLLWKRWNPFCEQVKVPSLPEIQSRLAYVSCVRQLEEVKKSDYCAYIRPPIDPYKTMQFNAFDQILEIGYEHGRLMFPDEKAVLQS
;
A
#
# COMPACT_ATOMS: atom_id res chain seq x y z
N MET A 1 37.79 -39.12 26.90
CA MET A 1 38.37 -40.01 25.88
C MET A 1 38.02 -39.47 24.51
N LEU A 2 38.92 -38.70 23.89
CA LEU A 2 38.77 -38.22 22.52
C LEU A 2 39.14 -39.36 21.58
N LEU A 3 38.16 -39.88 20.84
CA LEU A 3 38.39 -40.82 19.75
C LEU A 3 39.23 -40.11 18.68
N THR A 4 40.44 -40.61 18.46
CA THR A 4 41.40 -40.02 17.52
C THR A 4 40.85 -40.13 16.10
N VAL A 5 41.13 -39.14 15.24
CA VAL A 5 40.70 -39.06 13.83
C VAL A 5 40.79 -40.40 13.05
N PRO A 6 41.79 -41.28 13.26
CA PRO A 6 41.84 -42.60 12.61
C PRO A 6 40.65 -43.51 12.96
N THR A 7 40.11 -43.43 14.17
CA THR A 7 38.98 -44.27 14.61
C THR A 7 37.68 -43.88 13.91
N VAL A 8 37.46 -42.59 13.67
CA VAL A 8 36.29 -42.09 12.93
C VAL A 8 36.35 -42.52 11.46
N ILE A 9 37.54 -42.45 10.85
CA ILE A 9 37.76 -42.89 9.47
C ILE A 9 37.52 -44.39 9.32
N SER A 10 38.00 -45.21 10.28
CA SER A 10 37.79 -46.66 10.29
C SER A 10 36.32 -47.05 10.41
N VAL A 11 35.53 -46.33 11.22
CA VAL A 11 34.09 -46.58 11.34
C VAL A 11 33.34 -46.23 10.06
N ILE A 12 33.69 -45.12 9.40
CA ILE A 12 33.08 -44.71 8.12
C ILE A 12 33.40 -45.73 7.02
N LEU A 13 34.64 -46.21 6.94
CA LEU A 13 35.05 -47.24 5.99
C LEU A 13 34.30 -48.56 6.21
N LEU A 14 34.12 -48.95 7.47
CA LEU A 14 33.41 -50.19 7.82
C LEU A 14 31.92 -50.10 7.45
N VAL A 15 31.27 -48.95 7.64
CA VAL A 15 29.89 -48.71 7.20
C VAL A 15 29.77 -48.77 5.67
N ILE A 16 30.71 -48.18 4.94
CA ILE A 16 30.71 -48.23 3.46
C ILE A 16 30.88 -49.67 2.96
N ILE A 17 31.76 -50.46 3.60
CA ILE A 17 31.97 -51.88 3.25
C ILE A 17 30.73 -52.71 3.52
N VAL A 18 30.05 -52.49 4.66
CA VAL A 18 28.80 -53.21 4.99
C VAL A 18 27.70 -52.88 3.98
N ILE A 19 27.55 -51.60 3.58
CA ILE A 19 26.58 -51.20 2.55
C ILE A 19 26.95 -51.83 1.20
N TYR A 20 28.22 -51.85 0.84
CA TYR A 20 28.69 -52.48 -0.40
C TYR A 20 28.36 -53.99 -0.44
N TYR A 21 28.62 -54.71 0.65
CA TYR A 21 28.30 -56.15 0.73
C TYR A 21 26.79 -56.41 0.77
N TYR A 22 26.00 -55.57 1.44
CA TYR A 22 24.55 -55.66 1.46
C TYR A 22 23.95 -55.51 0.05
N PHE A 23 24.49 -54.59 -0.77
CA PHE A 23 24.05 -54.43 -2.16
C PHE A 23 24.58 -55.50 -3.11
N LYS A 24 25.74 -56.09 -2.82
CA LYS A 24 26.38 -57.10 -3.69
C LYS A 24 25.89 -58.52 -3.45
N TYR A 25 25.52 -58.86 -2.22
CA TYR A 25 25.14 -60.22 -1.81
C TYR A 25 23.75 -60.32 -1.15
N GLY A 26 22.97 -59.23 -1.13
CA GLY A 26 21.59 -59.25 -0.66
C GLY A 26 20.71 -60.21 -1.47
N PRO A 27 19.71 -60.86 -0.83
CA PRO A 27 19.01 -62.01 -1.40
C PRO A 27 18.23 -61.66 -2.67
N ASN A 28 18.57 -62.35 -3.77
CA ASN A 28 17.79 -62.36 -5.00
C ASN A 28 16.52 -63.20 -4.79
N GLY A 29 15.35 -62.58 -4.93
CA GLY A 29 14.08 -63.31 -4.90
C GLY A 29 12.84 -62.45 -5.09
N GLN A 30 12.59 -61.98 -6.32
CA GLN A 30 11.30 -62.05 -7.02
C GLN A 30 11.33 -61.18 -8.30
N GLN A 31 11.14 -61.82 -9.45
CA GLN A 31 10.96 -61.16 -10.74
C GLN A 31 9.72 -60.24 -10.72
N LYS A 32 9.94 -58.93 -10.66
CA LYS A 32 8.94 -57.94 -11.11
C LYS A 32 9.39 -57.37 -12.45
N LYS A 33 8.51 -57.49 -13.46
CA LYS A 33 8.69 -56.99 -14.83
C LYS A 33 9.39 -55.62 -14.84
N ARG A 34 10.58 -55.58 -15.43
CA ARG A 34 11.48 -54.44 -15.44
C ARG A 34 10.99 -53.39 -16.44
N PHE A 35 10.18 -52.45 -15.99
CA PHE A 35 9.93 -51.21 -16.75
C PHE A 35 11.20 -50.35 -16.76
N ARG A 36 11.64 -49.89 -17.95
CA ARG A 36 12.76 -48.95 -18.10
C ARG A 36 12.45 -47.65 -17.32
N LYS A 37 13.46 -47.07 -16.67
CA LYS A 37 13.35 -45.84 -15.82
C LYS A 37 12.57 -44.69 -16.48
N ARG A 38 12.63 -44.56 -17.82
CA ARG A 38 11.89 -43.56 -18.60
C ARG A 38 10.36 -43.74 -18.59
N ASP A 39 9.87 -44.98 -18.49
CA ASP A 39 8.44 -45.29 -18.61
C ASP A 39 7.69 -45.07 -17.28
N LYS A 40 8.38 -45.18 -16.13
CA LYS A 40 7.82 -44.85 -14.82
C LYS A 40 7.50 -43.35 -14.69
N ILE A 41 8.37 -42.47 -15.20
CA ILE A 41 8.16 -41.01 -15.15
C ILE A 41 6.95 -40.62 -16.00
N MET A 42 6.76 -41.23 -17.18
CA MET A 42 5.59 -40.98 -18.02
C MET A 42 4.28 -41.57 -17.47
N PHE A 43 4.32 -42.77 -16.87
CA PHE A 43 3.10 -43.42 -16.34
C PHE A 43 2.57 -42.74 -15.08
N TYR A 44 3.44 -42.42 -14.11
CA TYR A 44 3.05 -41.68 -12.91
C TYR A 44 2.79 -40.19 -13.20
N GLY A 45 3.57 -39.57 -14.10
CA GLY A 45 3.36 -38.20 -14.54
C GLY A 45 2.00 -37.98 -15.22
N ARG A 46 1.59 -38.87 -16.14
CA ARG A 46 0.28 -38.75 -16.83
C ARG A 46 -0.91 -38.99 -15.89
N ARG A 47 -0.78 -39.87 -14.89
CA ARG A 47 -1.83 -40.12 -13.88
C ARG A 47 -1.94 -38.96 -12.88
N PHE A 48 -0.82 -38.34 -12.51
CA PHE A 48 -0.78 -37.13 -11.69
C PHE A 48 -1.37 -35.92 -12.43
N ILE A 49 -0.99 -35.70 -13.69
CA ILE A 49 -1.53 -34.61 -14.54
C ILE A 49 -3.04 -34.76 -14.76
N ARG A 50 -3.57 -35.99 -14.93
CA ARG A 50 -5.02 -36.24 -15.04
C ARG A 50 -5.78 -35.97 -13.73
N ARG A 51 -5.19 -36.27 -12.57
CA ARG A 51 -5.75 -35.91 -11.26
C ARG A 51 -5.71 -34.40 -11.02
N LEU A 52 -4.60 -33.74 -11.34
CA LEU A 52 -4.47 -32.28 -11.29
C LEU A 52 -5.49 -31.58 -12.19
N ARG A 53 -5.69 -32.03 -13.44
CA ARG A 53 -6.70 -31.46 -14.34
C ARG A 53 -8.15 -31.63 -13.81
N LYS A 54 -8.46 -32.75 -13.14
CA LYS A 54 -9.77 -32.96 -12.49
C LYS A 54 -9.97 -32.07 -11.26
N ILE A 55 -8.93 -31.86 -10.45
CA ILE A 55 -8.96 -30.96 -9.28
C ILE A 55 -9.07 -29.50 -9.74
N LYS A 56 -8.26 -29.09 -10.73
CA LYS A 56 -8.30 -27.75 -11.33
C LYS A 56 -9.67 -27.45 -11.96
N ARG A 57 -10.31 -28.40 -12.65
CA ARG A 57 -11.69 -28.23 -13.18
C ARG A 57 -12.77 -28.13 -12.11
N LYS A 58 -12.65 -28.88 -11.00
CA LYS A 58 -13.60 -28.78 -9.87
C LYS A 58 -13.42 -27.47 -9.09
N GLN A 59 -12.18 -26.99 -8.92
CA GLN A 59 -11.89 -25.68 -8.33
C GLN A 59 -12.30 -24.52 -9.26
N LEU A 60 -12.02 -24.60 -10.57
CA LEU A 60 -12.44 -23.59 -11.54
C LEU A 60 -13.97 -23.43 -11.57
N LYS A 61 -14.74 -24.53 -11.56
CA LYS A 61 -16.22 -24.45 -11.50
C LYS A 61 -16.75 -23.84 -10.20
N LYS A 62 -15.96 -23.86 -9.11
CA LYS A 62 -16.30 -23.22 -7.84
C LYS A 62 -15.90 -21.74 -7.81
N LEU A 63 -14.85 -21.36 -8.56
CA LEU A 63 -14.33 -19.99 -8.70
C LEU A 63 -15.09 -19.16 -9.76
N THR A 64 -15.68 -19.78 -10.80
CA THR A 64 -16.48 -19.06 -11.82
C THR A 64 -17.84 -18.56 -11.32
N ARG A 65 -18.18 -18.78 -10.04
CA ARG A 65 -19.38 -18.22 -9.38
C ARG A 65 -19.08 -17.02 -8.49
N ILE A 66 -17.81 -16.62 -8.39
CA ILE A 66 -17.40 -15.41 -7.68
C ILE A 66 -17.13 -14.35 -8.76
N SER A 67 -17.62 -13.15 -8.50
CA SER A 67 -17.49 -11.94 -9.31
C SER A 67 -16.11 -11.77 -9.95
N LYS A 68 -16.06 -11.11 -11.11
CA LYS A 68 -14.81 -10.74 -11.81
C LYS A 68 -13.76 -10.27 -10.79
N PRO A 69 -12.50 -10.77 -10.84
CA PRO A 69 -11.46 -10.32 -9.93
C PRO A 69 -11.24 -8.81 -10.11
N PRO A 70 -10.91 -8.07 -9.03
CA PRO A 70 -10.62 -6.65 -9.12
C PRO A 70 -9.46 -6.41 -10.10
N ILE A 71 -9.51 -5.31 -10.83
CA ILE A 71 -8.49 -4.91 -11.80
C ILE A 71 -7.20 -4.62 -11.02
N VAL A 72 -6.30 -5.60 -10.98
CA VAL A 72 -4.92 -5.42 -10.53
C VAL A 72 -4.21 -4.60 -11.60
N TRP A 73 -3.83 -3.37 -11.26
CA TRP A 73 -3.01 -2.54 -12.14
C TRP A 73 -1.62 -3.17 -12.26
N THR A 74 -1.36 -3.80 -13.41
CA THR A 74 -0.01 -4.17 -13.84
C THR A 74 0.61 -2.92 -14.46
N GLY A 75 1.71 -2.44 -13.88
CA GLY A 75 2.32 -1.16 -14.22
C GLY A 75 2.96 -1.11 -15.61
N ASN A 76 2.17 -1.17 -16.68
CA ASN A 76 2.64 -0.88 -18.03
C ASN A 76 2.58 0.64 -18.27
N ALA A 77 3.50 1.37 -17.64
CA ALA A 77 3.70 2.81 -17.80
C ALA A 77 4.49 3.14 -19.08
N ASN A 78 4.03 2.66 -20.24
CA ASN A 78 4.68 2.91 -21.54
C ASN A 78 3.79 3.68 -22.52
N ASN A 79 2.93 4.56 -22.02
CA ASN A 79 2.25 5.57 -22.85
C ASN A 79 2.78 6.96 -22.50
N ASN A 80 3.90 7.33 -23.13
CA ASN A 80 4.59 8.63 -23.02
C ASN A 80 3.84 9.79 -23.71
N ASN A 81 2.50 9.86 -23.58
CA ASN A 81 1.68 10.86 -24.28
C ASN A 81 0.80 11.74 -23.36
N ASN A 82 1.07 11.84 -22.06
CA ASN A 82 0.40 12.84 -21.22
C ASN A 82 1.40 13.93 -20.78
N LYS A 83 1.58 14.91 -21.66
CA LYS A 83 1.91 16.27 -21.22
C LYS A 83 0.66 16.79 -20.49
N ASP A 84 0.84 17.19 -19.25
CA ASP A 84 -0.15 17.81 -18.37
C ASP A 84 -1.31 16.90 -17.94
N LEU A 85 -1.11 16.10 -16.89
CA LEU A 85 -2.25 15.49 -16.18
C LEU A 85 -2.96 16.65 -15.44
N PRO A 86 -4.21 17.01 -15.80
CA PRO A 86 -4.89 18.16 -15.20
C PRO A 86 -5.05 17.95 -13.70
N SER A 87 -4.92 19.03 -12.92
CA SER A 87 -5.19 19.05 -11.48
C SER A 87 -6.54 18.37 -11.21
N ARG A 88 -6.50 17.22 -10.52
CA ARG A 88 -7.58 16.22 -10.45
C ARG A 88 -8.81 16.63 -9.64
N GLY A 89 -8.92 17.88 -9.21
CA GLY A 89 -10.04 18.36 -8.40
C GLY A 89 -11.37 18.26 -9.13
N PHE A 90 -12.44 17.93 -8.39
CA PHE A 90 -13.78 17.83 -8.94
C PHE A 90 -14.51 19.18 -8.82
N LYS A 91 -14.93 19.73 -9.97
CA LYS A 91 -15.74 20.96 -9.99
C LYS A 91 -17.11 20.74 -9.34
N THR A 92 -17.78 19.63 -9.63
CA THR A 92 -19.12 19.34 -9.10
C THR A 92 -19.13 18.00 -8.37
N VAL A 93 -19.56 18.01 -7.11
CA VAL A 93 -19.58 16.84 -6.23
C VAL A 93 -21.00 16.62 -5.69
N ALA A 94 -21.57 15.44 -5.90
CA ALA A 94 -22.86 15.07 -5.33
C ALA A 94 -22.70 14.21 -4.08
N LEU A 95 -23.43 14.56 -3.02
CA LEU A 95 -23.48 13.86 -1.76
C LEU A 95 -24.75 13.03 -1.68
N PHE A 96 -24.63 11.71 -1.81
CA PHE A 96 -25.75 10.79 -1.84
C PHE A 96 -25.80 9.94 -0.56
N PRO A 97 -26.86 10.06 0.27
CA PRO A 97 -27.00 9.23 1.47
C PRO A 97 -27.44 7.80 1.12
N ASN A 98 -26.70 6.81 1.61
CA ASN A 98 -27.05 5.39 1.41
C ASN A 98 -28.28 4.94 2.24
N SER A 99 -28.57 5.60 3.36
CA SER A 99 -29.75 5.33 4.19
C SER A 99 -30.33 6.60 4.80
N PHE A 100 -31.59 6.56 5.22
CA PHE A 100 -32.25 7.68 5.90
C PHE A 100 -31.59 8.06 7.24
N GLU A 101 -30.79 7.15 7.81
CA GLU A 101 -30.09 7.35 9.08
C GLU A 101 -28.83 8.21 8.93
N VAL A 102 -28.30 8.30 7.71
CA VAL A 102 -27.11 9.09 7.39
C VAL A 102 -27.42 10.57 7.64
N PRO A 103 -26.65 11.27 8.50
CA PRO A 103 -26.88 12.68 8.80
C PRO A 103 -26.36 13.59 7.66
N ILE A 104 -26.95 13.47 6.47
CA ILE A 104 -26.44 14.09 5.24
C ILE A 104 -26.36 15.61 5.34
N CYS A 105 -27.32 16.27 6.01
CA CYS A 105 -27.32 17.72 6.21
C CYS A 105 -26.14 18.19 7.08
N SER A 106 -25.81 17.44 8.13
CA SER A 106 -24.71 17.79 9.03
C SER A 106 -23.37 17.45 8.40
N PHE A 107 -23.30 16.35 7.64
CA PHE A 107 -22.14 15.93 6.87
C PHE A 107 -21.80 16.93 5.75
N SER A 108 -22.79 17.35 4.96
CA SER A 108 -22.59 18.33 3.87
C SER A 108 -22.07 19.67 4.39
N ARG A 109 -22.59 20.12 5.54
CA ARG A 109 -22.12 21.33 6.22
C ARG A 109 -20.72 21.20 6.80
N GLU A 110 -20.37 20.05 7.39
CA GLU A 110 -19.01 19.80 7.87
C GLU A 110 -18.03 19.80 6.69
N LEU A 111 -18.37 19.13 5.60
CA LEU A 111 -17.54 19.11 4.40
C LEU A 111 -17.38 20.52 3.80
N HIS A 112 -18.47 21.28 3.70
CA HIS A 112 -18.44 22.67 3.24
C HIS A 112 -17.56 23.57 4.12
N TYR A 113 -17.61 23.40 5.45
CA TYR A 113 -16.72 24.10 6.38
C TYR A 113 -15.24 23.78 6.16
N ASN A 114 -14.91 22.54 5.77
CA ASN A 114 -13.53 22.15 5.47
C ASN A 114 -13.08 22.53 4.05
N LEU A 115 -13.98 23.07 3.22
CA LEU A 115 -13.72 23.54 1.85
C LEU A 115 -13.56 25.08 1.76
N VAL A 116 -13.60 25.81 2.89
CA VAL A 116 -13.72 27.29 2.96
C VAL A 116 -12.64 28.08 2.20
N ASN A 117 -11.47 27.49 1.92
CA ASN A 117 -10.42 28.15 1.13
C ASN A 117 -10.73 28.20 -0.38
N GLU A 118 -11.81 27.55 -0.82
CA GLU A 118 -12.25 27.48 -2.20
C GLU A 118 -13.60 28.19 -2.35
N ASN A 119 -13.86 28.83 -3.49
CA ASN A 119 -15.17 29.45 -3.80
C ASN A 119 -16.21 28.33 -4.04
N VAL A 120 -16.69 27.71 -2.95
CA VAL A 120 -17.58 26.55 -2.96
C VAL A 120 -19.00 26.94 -2.56
N VAL A 121 -19.96 26.63 -3.41
CA VAL A 121 -21.38 26.75 -3.10
C VAL A 121 -21.96 25.40 -2.68
N HIS A 122 -22.68 25.41 -1.55
CA HIS A 122 -23.46 24.26 -1.08
C HIS A 122 -24.92 24.44 -1.48
N LEU A 123 -25.41 23.59 -2.39
CA LEU A 123 -26.76 23.61 -2.94
C LEU A 123 -27.61 22.46 -2.39
N THR A 124 -28.85 22.78 -2.04
CA THR A 124 -29.84 21.85 -1.50
C THR A 124 -31.15 21.99 -2.26
N SER A 125 -32.00 20.96 -2.21
CA SER A 125 -33.36 20.99 -2.76
C SER A 125 -34.17 22.20 -2.26
N GLU A 126 -34.04 22.53 -0.98
CA GLU A 126 -34.71 23.68 -0.35
C GLU A 126 -34.22 25.03 -0.90
N LYS A 127 -32.90 25.19 -1.11
CA LYS A 127 -32.35 26.41 -1.70
C LYS A 127 -32.77 26.59 -3.15
N ALA A 128 -32.79 25.50 -3.91
CA ALA A 128 -33.26 25.51 -5.30
C ALA A 128 -34.76 25.86 -5.36
N LEU A 129 -35.58 25.24 -4.51
CA LEU A 129 -37.02 25.52 -4.42
C LEU A 129 -37.31 26.97 -4.01
N ALA A 130 -36.54 27.52 -3.07
CA ALA A 130 -36.71 28.91 -2.61
C ALA A 130 -36.35 29.94 -3.69
N GLN A 131 -35.43 29.62 -4.61
CA GLN A 131 -35.00 30.51 -5.69
C GLN A 131 -35.85 30.38 -6.96
N LEU A 132 -36.24 29.16 -7.33
CA LEU A 132 -36.98 28.87 -8.57
C LEU A 132 -38.50 28.84 -8.40
N GLY A 133 -38.99 28.74 -7.16
CA GLY A 133 -40.39 28.44 -6.88
C GLY A 133 -40.77 26.99 -7.19
N PRO A 134 -42.01 26.57 -6.86
CA PRO A 134 -42.45 25.18 -7.04
C PRO A 134 -42.52 24.75 -8.51
N ASP A 135 -42.98 25.62 -9.41
CA ASP A 135 -43.13 25.30 -10.82
C ASP A 135 -41.76 25.17 -11.52
N GLY A 136 -40.84 26.12 -11.27
CA GLY A 136 -39.49 26.08 -11.82
C GLY A 136 -38.61 24.96 -11.25
N PHE A 137 -38.89 24.47 -10.05
CA PHE A 137 -38.19 23.33 -9.46
C PHE A 137 -38.62 21.97 -10.05
N GLN A 138 -39.88 21.87 -10.51
CA GLN A 138 -40.37 20.67 -11.20
C GLN A 138 -39.97 20.65 -12.67
N ASP A 139 -39.84 21.82 -13.30
CA ASP A 139 -39.35 21.93 -14.67
C ASP A 139 -37.84 21.63 -14.77
N GLU A 140 -37.51 20.55 -15.47
CA GLU A 140 -36.13 20.06 -15.58
C GLU A 140 -35.23 21.03 -16.35
N GLN A 141 -35.74 21.73 -17.38
CA GLN A 141 -34.97 22.70 -18.15
C GLN A 141 -34.62 23.95 -17.34
N THR A 142 -35.60 24.51 -16.62
CA THR A 142 -35.37 25.66 -15.74
C THR A 142 -34.36 25.32 -14.64
N LEU A 143 -34.50 24.14 -14.00
CA LEU A 143 -33.59 23.68 -12.96
C LEU A 143 -32.17 23.49 -13.50
N GLN A 144 -32.00 22.88 -14.67
CA GLN A 144 -30.68 22.69 -15.29
C GLN A 144 -30.01 24.02 -15.63
N THR A 145 -30.75 24.96 -16.23
CA THR A 145 -30.23 26.29 -16.59
C THR A 145 -29.76 27.06 -15.36
N TRP A 146 -30.51 26.98 -14.25
CA TRP A 146 -30.09 27.61 -13.00
C TRP A 146 -28.84 26.97 -12.41
N LEU A 147 -28.74 25.64 -12.45
CA LEU A 147 -27.55 24.94 -11.99
C LEU A 147 -26.31 25.29 -12.83
N GLU A 148 -26.46 25.47 -14.14
CA GLU A 148 -25.39 25.93 -15.03
C GLU A 148 -24.89 27.32 -14.63
N GLN A 149 -25.79 28.26 -14.33
CA GLN A 149 -25.42 29.57 -13.81
C GLN A 149 -24.64 29.48 -12.49
N GLN A 150 -25.01 28.54 -11.61
CA GLN A 150 -24.26 28.31 -10.38
C GLN A 150 -22.86 27.74 -10.68
N GLU A 151 -22.75 26.81 -11.63
CA GLU A 151 -21.49 26.20 -12.06
C GLU A 151 -20.55 27.20 -12.71
N ASP A 152 -21.05 28.19 -13.42
CA ASP A 152 -20.25 29.26 -14.01
C ASP A 152 -19.78 30.27 -12.97
N SER A 153 -20.59 30.53 -11.94
CA SER A 153 -20.30 31.53 -10.91
C SER A 153 -19.37 31.03 -9.80
N HIS A 154 -19.26 29.71 -9.61
CA HIS A 154 -18.51 29.12 -8.50
C HIS A 154 -17.43 28.15 -9.00
N ARG A 155 -16.31 28.11 -8.25
CA ARG A 155 -15.18 27.25 -8.59
C ARG A 155 -15.48 25.78 -8.30
N SER A 156 -16.22 25.51 -7.22
CA SER A 156 -16.70 24.16 -6.91
C SER A 156 -18.14 24.19 -6.39
N ILE A 157 -18.86 23.10 -6.63
CA ILE A 157 -20.25 22.92 -6.19
C ILE A 157 -20.38 21.63 -5.41
N LEU A 158 -21.07 21.74 -4.28
CA LEU A 158 -21.50 20.62 -3.46
C LEU A 158 -23.02 20.46 -3.54
N TYR A 159 -23.49 19.43 -4.23
CA TYR A 159 -24.90 19.06 -4.27
C TYR A 159 -25.23 18.16 -3.08
N GLN A 160 -26.17 18.58 -2.23
CA GLN A 160 -26.75 17.70 -1.22
C GLN A 160 -27.98 17.01 -1.79
N CYS A 161 -27.89 15.70 -2.05
CA CYS A 161 -29.03 14.93 -2.52
C CYS A 161 -30.02 14.64 -1.39
N ASP A 162 -31.30 14.52 -1.74
CA ASP A 162 -32.32 14.05 -0.82
C ASP A 162 -32.21 12.52 -0.65
N PHE A 163 -32.76 12.00 0.45
CA PHE A 163 -32.95 10.55 0.55
C PHE A 163 -34.07 10.11 -0.40
N GLY A 164 -33.70 9.30 -1.39
CA GLY A 164 -34.62 8.83 -2.42
C GLY A 164 -34.49 9.55 -3.75
N LEU A 165 -35.35 9.17 -4.68
CA LEU A 165 -35.24 9.45 -6.11
C LEU A 165 -36.05 10.69 -6.50
N THR A 166 -35.78 11.83 -5.85
CA THR A 166 -36.43 13.11 -6.18
C THR A 166 -35.91 13.66 -7.51
N ASN A 167 -36.65 14.57 -8.14
CA ASN A 167 -36.18 15.25 -9.37
C ASN A 167 -34.82 15.92 -9.12
N TRP A 168 -34.68 16.59 -7.98
CA TRP A 168 -33.44 17.18 -7.51
C TRP A 168 -32.28 16.16 -7.43
N THR A 169 -32.48 15.03 -6.74
CA THR A 169 -31.44 14.01 -6.62
C THR A 169 -31.00 13.47 -7.99
N ARG A 170 -31.95 13.26 -8.91
CA ARG A 170 -31.63 12.80 -10.28
C ARG A 170 -30.76 13.80 -11.03
N VAL A 171 -31.15 15.08 -11.02
CA VAL A 171 -30.40 16.13 -11.73
C VAL A 171 -29.00 16.30 -11.13
N CYS A 172 -28.88 16.33 -9.80
CA CYS A 172 -27.60 16.44 -9.11
C CYS A 172 -26.64 15.29 -9.47
N LEU A 173 -27.13 14.05 -9.50
CA LEU A 173 -26.31 12.87 -9.78
C LEU A 173 -25.89 12.79 -11.24
N ASN A 174 -26.74 13.22 -12.18
CA ASN A 174 -26.40 13.25 -13.61
C ASN A 174 -25.37 14.33 -13.95
N ARG A 175 -25.33 15.45 -13.20
CA ARG A 175 -24.40 16.56 -13.45
C ARG A 175 -23.07 16.45 -12.69
N ALA A 176 -23.04 15.71 -11.59
CA ALA A 176 -21.86 15.59 -10.76
C ALA A 176 -20.68 14.97 -11.52
N LYS A 177 -19.49 15.51 -11.33
CA LYS A 177 -18.23 14.92 -11.79
C LYS A 177 -17.61 13.96 -10.77
N CYS A 178 -18.16 13.90 -9.55
CA CYS A 178 -17.87 12.89 -8.54
C CYS A 178 -19.12 12.65 -7.69
N ILE A 179 -19.43 11.38 -7.42
CA ILE A 179 -20.56 10.99 -6.57
C ILE A 179 -20.01 10.36 -5.30
N LEU A 180 -20.23 11.01 -4.16
CA LEU A 180 -19.92 10.48 -2.84
C LEU A 180 -21.13 9.75 -2.27
N VAL A 181 -21.04 8.42 -2.19
CA VAL A 181 -22.02 7.59 -1.49
C VAL A 181 -21.67 7.58 -0.02
N VAL A 182 -22.46 8.26 0.80
CA VAL A 182 -22.21 8.42 2.24
C VAL A 182 -23.00 7.37 3.01
N ALA A 183 -22.31 6.57 3.82
CA ALA A 183 -22.92 5.54 4.64
C ALA A 183 -22.34 5.53 6.06
N LEU A 184 -23.12 5.03 7.02
CA LEU A 184 -22.65 4.79 8.38
C LEU A 184 -21.89 3.46 8.40
N ALA A 185 -20.64 3.47 8.89
CA ALA A 185 -19.78 2.28 8.86
C ALA A 185 -20.32 1.10 9.70
N GLN A 186 -21.15 1.38 10.71
CA GLN A 186 -21.76 0.38 11.58
C GLN A 186 -23.06 -0.21 11.02
N SER A 187 -23.64 0.40 9.99
CA SER A 187 -24.86 -0.08 9.36
C SER A 187 -24.56 -1.25 8.41
N GLU A 188 -25.58 -2.04 8.09
CA GLU A 188 -25.41 -3.12 7.12
C GLU A 188 -25.14 -2.56 5.71
N PRO A 189 -24.21 -3.15 4.94
CA PRO A 189 -23.98 -2.78 3.56
C PRO A 189 -25.22 -3.04 2.71
N GLN A 190 -25.79 -1.97 2.15
CA GLN A 190 -26.93 -2.03 1.24
C GLN A 190 -26.60 -1.27 -0.03
N ILE A 191 -27.18 -1.70 -1.16
CA ILE A 191 -27.21 -0.94 -2.41
C ILE A 191 -28.63 -0.39 -2.53
N THR A 192 -28.76 0.93 -2.60
CA THR A 192 -30.06 1.54 -2.85
C THR A 192 -30.57 1.19 -4.26
N SER A 193 -31.88 1.17 -4.46
CA SER A 193 -32.49 0.93 -5.78
C SER A 193 -31.94 1.89 -6.86
N TYR A 194 -31.57 3.11 -6.48
CA TYR A 194 -30.97 4.07 -7.40
C TYR A 194 -29.48 3.82 -7.65
N GLU A 195 -28.72 3.41 -6.65
CA GLU A 195 -27.33 3.01 -6.87
C GLU A 195 -27.26 1.84 -7.87
N GLN A 196 -28.23 0.91 -7.83
CA GLN A 196 -28.38 -0.13 -8.86
C GLN A 196 -28.69 0.46 -10.26
N GLN A 197 -29.56 1.48 -10.34
CA GLN A 197 -29.87 2.17 -11.60
C GLN A 197 -28.65 2.91 -12.16
N LEU A 198 -27.90 3.63 -11.32
CA LEU A 198 -26.65 4.28 -11.72
C LEU A 198 -25.67 3.26 -12.29
N TYR A 199 -25.42 2.15 -11.60
CA TYR A 199 -24.56 1.09 -12.13
C TYR A 199 -25.08 0.50 -13.45
N SER A 200 -26.39 0.36 -13.62
CA SER A 200 -26.98 -0.13 -14.87
C SER A 200 -26.77 0.83 -16.04
N GLN A 201 -26.70 2.14 -15.76
CA GLN A 201 -26.50 3.19 -16.75
C GLN A 201 -25.02 3.46 -17.05
N SER A 202 -24.09 2.83 -16.32
CA SER A 202 -22.65 3.08 -16.39
C SER A 202 -22.34 4.57 -16.20
N PRO A 203 -22.28 5.05 -14.94
CA PRO A 203 -22.16 6.47 -14.68
C PRO A 203 -20.84 7.00 -15.25
N GLU A 204 -20.88 8.15 -15.92
CA GLU A 204 -19.67 8.81 -16.43
C GLU A 204 -18.79 9.32 -15.27
N ALA A 205 -19.40 9.60 -14.12
CA ALA A 205 -18.72 10.11 -12.94
C ALA A 205 -18.18 8.98 -12.05
N PRO A 206 -16.96 9.11 -11.49
CA PRO A 206 -16.47 8.22 -10.45
C PRO A 206 -17.39 8.23 -9.23
N ILE A 207 -17.72 7.03 -8.75
CA ILE A 207 -18.42 6.81 -7.50
C ILE A 207 -17.38 6.48 -6.43
N GLU A 208 -17.47 7.16 -5.29
CA GLU A 208 -16.62 6.91 -4.13
C GLU A 208 -17.46 6.68 -2.87
N LEU A 209 -17.00 5.77 -2.03
CA LEU A 209 -17.69 5.39 -0.81
C LEU A 209 -17.11 6.16 0.38
N VAL A 210 -17.96 6.86 1.13
CA VAL A 210 -17.59 7.54 2.37
C VAL A 210 -18.24 6.81 3.54
N LEU A 211 -17.41 6.21 4.39
CA LEU A 211 -17.84 5.49 5.59
C LEU A 211 -17.63 6.35 6.84
N LEU A 212 -18.75 6.75 7.45
CA LEU A 212 -18.78 7.60 8.63
C LEU A 212 -18.59 6.77 9.89
N HIS A 213 -17.64 7.20 10.72
CA HIS A 213 -17.31 6.63 12.02
C HIS A 213 -17.52 7.68 13.10
N LYS A 214 -17.85 7.25 14.32
CA LYS A 214 -17.77 8.14 15.48
C LYS A 214 -16.31 8.40 15.84
N LEU A 215 -15.98 9.50 16.51
CA LEU A 215 -14.60 9.80 16.94
C LEU A 215 -13.98 8.70 17.82
N ASP A 216 -14.80 8.03 18.64
CA ASP A 216 -14.40 6.93 19.54
C ASP A 216 -14.45 5.55 18.84
N ALA A 217 -14.73 5.52 17.54
CA ALA A 217 -14.82 4.26 16.82
C ALA A 217 -13.48 3.52 16.85
N LYS A 218 -13.58 2.20 17.03
CA LYS A 218 -12.45 1.31 16.78
C LYS A 218 -12.08 1.37 15.30
N LYS A 219 -10.88 0.87 14.99
CA LYS A 219 -10.32 0.81 13.63
C LYS A 219 -11.32 0.17 12.64
N PRO A 220 -11.38 0.63 11.38
CA PRO A 220 -12.32 0.10 10.40
C PRO A 220 -12.11 -1.39 10.17
N LYS A 221 -13.19 -2.09 9.82
CA LYS A 221 -13.21 -3.52 9.56
C LYS A 221 -14.32 -3.84 8.57
N HIS A 222 -14.13 -4.94 7.84
CA HIS A 222 -15.13 -5.52 6.95
C HIS A 222 -15.54 -4.59 5.79
N THR A 223 -14.65 -3.69 5.38
CA THR A 223 -14.84 -2.79 4.23
C THR A 223 -14.95 -3.59 2.92
N ASN A 224 -14.33 -4.77 2.88
CA ASN A 224 -14.49 -5.72 1.78
C ASN A 224 -15.95 -6.09 1.51
N ILE A 225 -16.84 -6.12 2.52
CA ILE A 225 -18.27 -6.43 2.31
C ILE A 225 -18.95 -5.28 1.56
N TRP A 226 -18.69 -4.03 1.97
CA TRP A 226 -19.15 -2.83 1.28
C TRP A 226 -18.67 -2.76 -0.16
N LEU A 227 -17.43 -3.18 -0.41
CA LEU A 227 -16.82 -3.22 -1.74
C LEU A 227 -17.25 -4.43 -2.57
N SER A 228 -17.64 -5.54 -1.95
CA SER A 228 -18.03 -6.76 -2.68
C SER A 228 -19.34 -6.61 -3.45
N ILE A 229 -20.24 -5.78 -2.93
CA ILE A 229 -21.56 -5.52 -3.51
C ILE A 229 -21.47 -4.37 -4.53
N ARG A 230 -20.45 -3.51 -4.43
CA ARG A 230 -20.18 -2.41 -5.35
C ARG A 230 -19.19 -2.86 -6.43
N SER A 231 -19.22 -2.20 -7.59
CA SER A 231 -18.04 -2.26 -8.46
C SER A 231 -16.88 -1.59 -7.72
N TRP A 232 -15.63 -2.04 -7.95
CA TRP A 232 -14.47 -1.52 -7.21
C TRP A 232 -14.43 0.01 -7.24
N CYS A 233 -14.51 0.65 -6.08
CA CYS A 233 -14.50 2.10 -5.88
C CYS A 233 -13.56 2.50 -4.74
N PRO A 234 -12.99 3.71 -4.76
CA PRO A 234 -12.26 4.27 -3.61
C PRO A 234 -13.14 4.36 -2.37
N VAL A 235 -12.54 4.14 -1.19
CA VAL A 235 -13.21 4.25 0.11
C VAL A 235 -12.50 5.26 0.99
N HIS A 236 -13.27 6.12 1.63
CA HIS A 236 -12.81 7.11 2.60
C HIS A 236 -13.44 6.83 3.95
N HIS A 237 -12.63 6.50 4.96
CA HIS A 237 -13.09 6.38 6.34
C HIS A 237 -12.98 7.71 7.07
N ILE A 238 -14.11 8.27 7.50
CA ILE A 238 -14.16 9.60 8.12
C ILE A 238 -14.59 9.48 9.59
N ARG A 239 -13.71 9.86 10.52
CA ARG A 239 -14.03 10.03 11.93
C ARG A 239 -14.75 11.37 12.11
N CYS A 240 -16.02 11.28 12.46
CA CYS A 240 -16.92 12.42 12.51
C CYS A 240 -17.02 13.00 13.92
N PRO A 241 -16.80 14.32 14.09
CA PRO A 241 -17.12 15.04 15.32
C PRO A 241 -18.57 14.81 15.76
N GLN A 242 -18.84 14.84 17.07
CA GLN A 242 -20.18 14.58 17.62
C GLN A 242 -21.28 15.47 16.99
N ARG A 243 -20.95 16.70 16.61
CA ARG A 243 -21.85 17.65 15.94
C ARG A 243 -22.41 17.13 14.61
N VAL A 244 -21.69 16.26 13.89
CA VAL A 244 -22.15 15.66 12.63
C VAL A 244 -23.37 14.77 12.87
N PHE A 245 -23.54 14.21 14.06
CA PHE A 245 -24.68 13.35 14.38
C PHE A 245 -25.89 14.11 14.95
N VAL A 246 -25.84 15.45 15.00
CA VAL A 246 -26.99 16.29 15.39
C VAL A 246 -28.05 16.27 14.30
N ARG A 247 -29.30 15.96 14.67
CA ARG A 247 -30.44 15.88 13.72
C ARG A 247 -31.28 17.15 13.62
N LYS A 248 -31.25 18.04 14.61
CA LYS A 248 -32.08 19.26 14.63
C LYS A 248 -31.48 20.34 13.74
N ARG A 249 -32.15 20.66 12.62
CA ARG A 249 -31.68 21.61 11.59
C ARG A 249 -31.32 23.01 12.09
N CYS A 250 -32.19 23.67 12.86
CA CYS A 250 -31.89 24.99 13.41
C CYS A 250 -30.55 25.02 14.18
N LYS A 251 -30.30 23.96 14.97
CA LYS A 251 -29.05 23.81 15.72
C LYS A 251 -27.84 23.59 14.80
N ILE A 252 -28.02 22.92 13.66
CA ILE A 252 -26.94 22.69 12.68
C ILE A 252 -26.47 24.03 12.13
N GLU A 253 -27.38 24.88 11.66
CA GLU A 253 -27.03 26.18 11.08
C GLU A 253 -26.33 27.07 12.12
N ASP A 254 -26.85 27.13 13.35
CA ASP A 254 -26.24 27.88 14.45
C ASP A 254 -24.84 27.40 14.82
N ILE A 255 -24.56 26.09 14.70
CA ILE A 255 -23.24 25.52 14.96
C ILE A 255 -22.27 25.94 13.86
N TYR A 256 -22.63 25.75 12.60
CA TYR A 256 -21.72 26.04 11.49
C TYR A 256 -21.52 27.54 11.24
N ASN A 257 -22.51 28.39 11.54
CA ASN A 257 -22.33 29.84 11.52
C ASN A 257 -21.30 30.31 12.57
N ARG A 258 -21.22 29.61 13.71
CA ARG A 258 -20.17 29.88 14.71
C ARG A 258 -18.81 29.35 14.27
N LEU A 259 -18.78 28.14 13.68
CA LEU A 259 -17.54 27.53 13.17
C LEU A 259 -16.97 28.25 11.95
N ALA A 260 -17.79 28.93 11.14
CA ALA A 260 -17.31 29.70 10.00
C ALA A 260 -16.28 30.79 10.36
N ARG A 261 -16.13 31.11 11.65
CA ARG A 261 -15.13 32.05 12.19
C ARG A 261 -13.82 31.39 12.61
N THR A 262 -13.73 30.06 12.57
CA THR A 262 -12.55 29.28 12.94
C THR A 262 -11.97 28.57 11.72
N CYS A 263 -10.68 28.24 11.76
CA CYS A 263 -10.06 27.42 10.73
C CYS A 263 -10.27 25.92 11.03
N PRO A 264 -10.56 25.09 10.01
CA PRO A 264 -10.59 23.65 10.17
C PRO A 264 -9.19 23.13 10.52
N SER A 265 -9.13 22.07 11.34
CA SER A 265 -7.86 21.40 11.66
C SER A 265 -7.31 20.70 10.42
N ALA A 266 -6.03 20.90 10.09
CA ALA A 266 -5.39 20.29 8.92
C ALA A 266 -5.46 18.75 8.94
N ASP A 267 -5.36 18.15 10.13
CA ASP A 267 -5.32 16.71 10.36
C ASP A 267 -6.71 16.03 10.40
N SER A 268 -7.79 16.81 10.28
CA SER A 268 -9.13 16.23 10.31
C SER A 268 -9.39 15.34 9.09
N ASP A 269 -10.11 14.23 9.27
CA ASP A 269 -10.48 13.36 8.15
C ASP A 269 -11.36 14.09 7.10
N PHE A 270 -12.12 15.11 7.52
CA PHE A 270 -12.87 15.98 6.59
C PHE A 270 -11.94 16.90 5.79
N SER A 271 -10.87 17.41 6.40
CA SER A 271 -9.84 18.19 5.71
C SER A 271 -9.10 17.33 4.69
N ARG A 272 -8.83 16.06 5.01
CA ARG A 272 -8.29 15.09 4.05
C ARG A 272 -9.23 14.88 2.87
N LEU A 273 -10.52 14.64 3.12
CA LEU A 273 -11.51 14.48 2.06
C LEU A 273 -11.64 15.76 1.21
N SER A 274 -11.61 16.93 1.85
CA SER A 274 -11.63 18.23 1.16
C SER A 274 -10.42 18.40 0.22
N ARG A 275 -9.20 18.11 0.70
CA ARG A 275 -7.98 18.14 -0.14
C ARG A 275 -8.03 17.13 -1.28
N TYR A 276 -8.62 15.95 -1.05
CA TYR A 276 -8.83 14.97 -2.10
C TYR A 276 -9.79 15.48 -3.18
N LEU A 277 -10.95 16.03 -2.79
CA LEU A 277 -11.95 16.56 -3.72
C LEU A 277 -11.45 17.76 -4.51
N THR A 278 -10.60 18.59 -3.91
CA THR A 278 -10.01 19.79 -4.55
C THR A 278 -8.74 19.48 -5.34
N GLY A 279 -8.23 18.25 -5.29
CA GLY A 279 -7.00 17.85 -5.96
C GLY A 279 -5.75 18.46 -5.36
N SER A 280 -5.76 18.76 -4.05
CA SER A 280 -4.63 19.30 -3.28
C SER A 280 -4.10 18.32 -2.24
N SER A 281 -4.33 17.00 -2.42
CA SER A 281 -3.87 15.98 -1.48
C SER A 281 -2.36 15.89 -1.40
N ILE A 282 -1.88 15.66 -0.18
CA ILE A 282 -0.47 15.43 0.14
C ILE A 282 -0.22 13.93 0.34
N GLY A 283 0.64 13.35 -0.48
CA GLY A 283 1.03 11.95 -0.42
C GLY A 283 2.39 11.74 0.23
N LEU A 284 2.49 10.77 1.14
CA LEU A 284 3.75 10.34 1.74
C LEU A 284 4.21 9.01 1.15
N VAL A 285 5.44 8.95 0.65
CA VAL A 285 6.04 7.75 0.07
C VAL A 285 7.26 7.33 0.86
N LEU A 286 7.26 6.09 1.32
CA LEU A 286 8.30 5.52 2.19
C LEU A 286 9.11 4.46 1.45
N GLY A 287 10.40 4.74 1.24
CA GLY A 287 11.30 3.84 0.54
C GLY A 287 11.75 2.62 1.35
N GLY A 288 12.30 1.62 0.65
CA GLY A 288 12.90 0.44 1.25
C GLY A 288 14.34 0.67 1.74
N GLY A 289 14.73 0.00 2.84
CA GLY A 289 16.06 0.13 3.44
C GLY A 289 16.32 -0.70 4.72
N GLY A 290 15.45 -1.65 5.05
CA GLY A 290 15.58 -2.47 6.26
C GLY A 290 15.53 -1.63 7.55
N ALA A 291 16.44 -1.86 8.50
CA ALA A 291 16.47 -1.17 9.80
C ALA A 291 16.53 0.36 9.71
N ARG A 292 17.09 0.90 8.62
CA ARG A 292 17.13 2.33 8.30
C ARG A 292 15.74 2.97 8.25
N GLY A 293 14.69 2.18 7.99
CA GLY A 293 13.31 2.64 7.94
C GLY A 293 12.75 3.19 9.26
N ALA A 294 13.44 3.05 10.40
CA ALA A 294 13.06 3.75 11.63
C ALA A 294 13.06 5.29 11.45
N ALA A 295 13.86 5.82 10.52
CA ALA A 295 13.90 7.25 10.21
C ALA A 295 12.57 7.75 9.61
N HIS A 296 11.79 6.87 8.97
CA HIS A 296 10.44 7.21 8.47
C HIS A 296 9.55 7.72 9.58
N LEU A 297 9.59 7.09 10.76
CA LEU A 297 8.78 7.51 11.90
C LEU A 297 9.26 8.84 12.50
N GLY A 298 10.57 9.08 12.49
CA GLY A 298 11.13 10.37 12.90
C GLY A 298 10.62 11.50 12.01
N ILE A 299 10.62 11.30 10.69
CA ILE A 299 10.09 12.30 9.75
C ILE A 299 8.58 12.46 9.89
N ILE A 300 7.81 11.37 10.06
CA ILE A 300 6.36 11.46 10.32
C ILE A 300 6.09 12.26 11.60
N LYS A 301 6.90 12.09 12.65
CA LYS A 301 6.82 12.90 13.86
C LYS A 301 7.04 14.39 13.56
N ALA A 302 8.07 14.72 12.78
CA ALA A 302 8.32 16.11 12.38
C ALA A 302 7.18 16.70 11.54
N LEU A 303 6.61 15.92 10.60
CA LEU A 303 5.45 16.35 9.80
C LEU A 303 4.23 16.64 10.68
N HIS A 304 3.96 15.78 11.67
CA HIS A 304 2.85 15.97 12.59
C HIS A 304 3.03 17.20 13.47
N GLU A 305 4.24 17.44 13.99
CA GLU A 305 4.56 18.66 14.76
C GLU A 305 4.48 19.94 13.90
N ALA A 306 4.77 19.84 12.61
CA ALA A 306 4.65 20.93 11.64
C ALA A 306 3.23 21.12 11.06
N ASN A 307 2.23 20.38 11.55
CA ASN A 307 0.85 20.38 11.04
C ASN A 307 0.74 20.11 9.52
N ILE A 308 1.66 19.30 8.96
CA ILE A 308 1.64 18.86 7.56
C ILE A 308 0.85 17.55 7.49
N PRO A 309 -0.36 17.54 6.89
CA PRO A 309 -1.20 16.37 6.88
C PRO A 309 -0.71 15.30 5.89
N ILE A 310 -0.95 14.04 6.23
CA ILE A 310 -0.70 12.89 5.37
C ILE A 310 -2.03 12.34 4.87
N ASP A 311 -2.41 12.68 3.64
CA ASP A 311 -3.71 12.32 3.07
C ASP A 311 -3.74 10.92 2.46
N MET A 312 -2.59 10.43 2.03
CA MET A 312 -2.40 9.11 1.45
C MET A 312 -0.95 8.67 1.66
N ILE A 313 -0.74 7.38 1.82
CA ILE A 313 0.58 6.85 2.16
C ILE A 313 0.90 5.59 1.36
N GLY A 314 2.13 5.47 0.90
CA GLY A 314 2.59 4.30 0.16
C GLY A 314 3.99 3.91 0.54
N GLY A 315 4.35 2.64 0.36
CA GLY A 315 5.72 2.24 0.66
C GLY A 315 6.13 0.88 0.16
N VAL A 316 7.43 0.65 0.26
CA VAL A 316 8.13 -0.55 -0.23
C VAL A 316 9.01 -1.13 0.86
N SER A 317 9.02 -2.45 0.99
CA SER A 317 9.81 -3.15 1.99
C SER A 317 9.53 -2.62 3.39
N ILE A 318 10.54 -2.13 4.12
CA ILE A 318 10.33 -1.50 5.43
C ILE A 318 9.40 -0.27 5.37
N GLY A 319 9.41 0.48 4.26
CA GLY A 319 8.49 1.60 4.07
C GLY A 319 7.04 1.15 3.97
N ALA A 320 6.78 -0.02 3.38
CA ALA A 320 5.45 -0.64 3.39
C ALA A 320 5.01 -0.94 4.83
N PHE A 321 5.91 -1.53 5.63
CA PHE A 321 5.61 -1.84 7.02
C PHE A 321 5.32 -0.59 7.86
N MET A 322 6.17 0.43 7.79
CA MET A 322 5.98 1.67 8.55
C MET A 322 4.76 2.45 8.07
N GLY A 323 4.53 2.51 6.76
CA GLY A 323 3.37 3.19 6.18
C GLY A 323 2.05 2.51 6.55
N ALA A 324 2.04 1.17 6.57
CA ALA A 324 0.88 0.40 7.03
C ALA A 324 0.58 0.63 8.52
N LEU A 325 1.59 0.73 9.37
CA LEU A 325 1.40 1.06 10.79
C LEU A 325 0.76 2.45 10.94
N TRP A 326 1.30 3.45 10.24
CA TRP A 326 0.74 4.81 10.27
C TRP A 326 -0.70 4.85 9.76
N ALA A 327 -0.99 4.25 8.61
CA ALA A 327 -2.33 4.20 8.03
C ALA A 327 -3.35 3.47 8.93
N GLN A 328 -2.88 2.56 9.79
CA GLN A 328 -3.72 1.79 10.69
C GLN A 328 -4.07 2.53 12.00
N GLU A 329 -3.13 3.29 12.54
CA GLU A 329 -3.25 3.90 13.87
C GLU A 329 -3.49 5.41 13.81
N THR A 330 -2.84 6.12 12.88
CA THR A 330 -2.87 7.59 12.74
C THR A 330 -2.45 8.38 13.99
N ASP A 331 -1.72 7.73 14.90
CA ASP A 331 -1.19 8.31 16.14
C ASP A 331 0.25 7.83 16.32
N LEU A 332 1.16 8.77 16.60
CA LEU A 332 2.59 8.51 16.74
C LEU A 332 2.91 7.52 17.85
N THR A 333 2.18 7.56 18.97
CA THR A 333 2.49 6.74 20.16
C THR A 333 2.32 5.24 19.87
N PRO A 334 1.14 4.74 19.45
CA PRO A 334 0.96 3.33 19.13
C PRO A 334 1.81 2.88 17.94
N VAL A 335 2.02 3.74 16.94
CA VAL A 335 2.86 3.43 15.78
C VAL A 335 4.30 3.18 16.20
N THR A 336 4.87 4.09 16.99
CA THR A 336 6.24 3.98 17.49
C THR A 336 6.41 2.74 18.36
N GLN A 337 5.43 2.44 19.23
CA GLN A 337 5.48 1.26 20.08
C GLN A 337 5.45 -0.04 19.25
N LEU A 338 4.52 -0.17 18.30
CA LEU A 338 4.42 -1.34 17.43
C LEU A 338 5.68 -1.53 16.57
N ALA A 339 6.24 -0.44 16.05
CA ALA A 339 7.46 -0.48 15.24
C ALA A 339 8.70 -0.85 16.09
N ARG A 340 8.81 -0.32 17.31
CA ARG A 340 9.88 -0.67 18.26
C ARG A 340 9.80 -2.14 18.66
N ASP A 341 8.61 -2.61 19.03
CA ASP A 341 8.38 -4.01 19.43
C ASP A 341 8.71 -4.97 18.28
N TRP A 342 8.31 -4.62 17.05
CA TRP A 342 8.67 -5.39 15.87
C TRP A 342 10.19 -5.38 15.61
N SER A 343 10.86 -4.24 15.76
CA SER A 343 12.32 -4.11 15.58
C SER A 343 13.10 -4.96 16.59
N ILE A 344 12.68 -4.98 17.86
CA ILE A 344 13.24 -5.86 18.89
C ILE A 344 13.05 -7.34 18.53
N LYS A 345 11.89 -7.71 17.97
CA LYS A 345 11.66 -9.09 17.51
C LYS A 345 12.62 -9.47 16.37
N MET A 346 13.02 -8.52 15.53
CA MET A 346 13.95 -8.72 14.42
C MET A 346 15.41 -8.89 14.85
N THR A 347 15.79 -8.48 16.08
CA THR A 347 17.14 -8.74 16.61
C THR A 347 17.30 -10.17 17.14
N SER A 348 16.22 -10.95 17.24
CA SER A 348 16.26 -12.31 17.78
C SER A 348 16.87 -13.32 16.82
N ARG A 349 18.14 -13.68 17.07
CA ARG A 349 18.87 -14.73 16.32
C ARG A 349 18.25 -16.11 16.47
N TRP A 350 17.64 -16.42 17.61
CA TRP A 350 17.03 -17.74 17.84
C TRP A 350 15.83 -17.95 16.89
N ARG A 351 15.00 -16.93 16.66
CA ARG A 351 13.89 -17.05 15.68
C ARG A 351 14.39 -17.36 14.27
N GLN A 352 15.51 -16.74 13.87
CA GLN A 352 16.15 -17.02 12.58
C GLN A 352 16.67 -18.47 12.53
N ILE A 353 17.38 -18.92 13.57
CA ILE A 353 17.95 -20.28 13.62
C ILE A 353 16.86 -21.37 13.54
N VAL A 354 15.71 -21.20 14.23
CA VAL A 354 14.58 -22.17 14.12
C VAL A 354 14.00 -22.19 12.72
N ASP A 355 14.01 -21.05 12.02
CA ASP A 355 13.35 -20.89 10.72
C ASP A 355 14.24 -21.28 9.54
N LEU A 356 15.48 -21.69 9.78
CA LEU A 356 16.42 -22.14 8.75
C LEU A 356 15.88 -23.38 8.03
N THR A 357 16.03 -23.39 6.71
CA THR A 357 15.61 -24.49 5.85
C THR A 357 16.69 -24.88 4.87
N TYR A 358 16.49 -25.98 4.14
CA TYR A 358 17.44 -26.41 3.12
C TYR A 358 17.41 -25.41 1.95
N PRO A 359 18.54 -24.72 1.65
CA PRO A 359 18.54 -23.51 0.83
C PRO A 359 18.52 -23.82 -0.68
N ILE A 360 17.50 -24.55 -1.15
CA ILE A 360 17.21 -24.69 -2.59
C ILE A 360 16.63 -23.39 -3.14
N THR A 361 15.69 -22.78 -2.40
CA THR A 361 14.96 -21.58 -2.83
C THR A 361 15.28 -20.37 -1.94
N ALA A 362 15.37 -20.58 -0.62
CA ALA A 362 15.62 -19.53 0.36
C ALA A 362 16.28 -20.11 1.62
N MET A 363 17.00 -19.26 2.38
CA MET A 363 17.64 -19.66 3.64
C MET A 363 16.63 -19.92 4.76
N PHE A 364 15.53 -19.18 4.81
CA PHE A 364 14.50 -19.30 5.86
C PHE A 364 13.17 -19.77 5.27
N THR A 365 12.35 -20.50 6.03
CA THR A 365 10.98 -20.85 5.58
C THR A 365 10.08 -19.60 5.51
N GLY A 366 10.41 -18.58 6.31
CA GLY A 366 9.64 -17.36 6.45
C GLY A 366 8.49 -17.47 7.44
N ALA A 367 8.28 -18.63 8.08
CA ALA A 367 7.19 -18.81 9.04
C ALA A 367 7.36 -17.89 10.26
N ALA A 368 8.58 -17.75 10.78
CA ALA A 368 8.85 -16.86 11.89
C ALA A 368 8.60 -15.40 11.51
N PHE A 369 9.08 -14.98 10.34
CA PHE A 369 8.88 -13.63 9.84
C PHE A 369 7.39 -13.33 9.56
N ASN A 370 6.65 -14.27 8.96
CA ASN A 370 5.20 -14.14 8.75
C ASN A 370 4.44 -13.90 10.06
N ARG A 371 4.79 -14.63 11.13
CA ARG A 371 4.18 -14.43 12.46
C ARG A 371 4.39 -13.03 12.98
N THR A 372 5.61 -12.48 12.86
CA THR A 372 5.87 -11.11 13.35
C THR A 372 5.08 -10.03 12.61
N ILE A 373 4.87 -10.19 11.29
CA ILE A 373 4.09 -9.26 10.48
C ILE A 373 2.59 -9.44 10.77
N HIS A 374 2.13 -10.69 10.93
CA HIS A 374 0.75 -10.98 11.33
C HIS A 374 0.43 -10.49 12.74
N GLU A 375 1.36 -10.57 13.69
CA GLU A 375 1.20 -9.99 15.04
C GLU A 375 1.00 -8.46 15.00
N ALA A 376 1.59 -7.75 14.02
CA ALA A 376 1.46 -6.30 13.89
C ALA A 376 0.12 -5.88 13.26
N PHE A 377 -0.37 -6.62 12.26
CA PHE A 377 -1.51 -6.21 11.44
C PHE A 377 -2.77 -7.08 11.62
N GLY A 378 -2.63 -8.30 12.12
CA GLY A 378 -3.68 -9.32 12.16
C GLY A 378 -4.21 -9.67 10.76
N ASP A 379 -5.47 -10.07 10.67
CA ASP A 379 -6.15 -10.42 9.41
C ASP A 379 -6.78 -9.22 8.69
N ARG A 380 -6.28 -8.01 8.96
CA ARG A 380 -6.80 -6.79 8.33
C ARG A 380 -6.57 -6.75 6.84
N GLN A 381 -7.48 -6.08 6.15
CA GLN A 381 -7.35 -5.77 4.75
C GLN A 381 -6.81 -4.34 4.57
N ILE A 382 -6.22 -4.04 3.42
CA ILE A 382 -5.71 -2.71 3.10
C ILE A 382 -6.85 -1.69 3.07
N GLU A 383 -8.02 -2.08 2.54
CA GLU A 383 -9.22 -1.24 2.49
C GLU A 383 -9.82 -0.92 3.88
N ASP A 384 -9.35 -1.55 4.95
CA ASP A 384 -9.78 -1.26 6.34
C ASP A 384 -8.91 -0.20 7.04
N LEU A 385 -7.96 0.42 6.35
CA LEU A 385 -7.04 1.41 6.92
C LEU A 385 -7.66 2.82 6.94
N TRP A 386 -7.33 3.62 7.96
CA TRP A 386 -7.88 4.98 8.09
C TRP A 386 -7.42 5.91 6.96
N ILE A 387 -6.18 5.74 6.52
CA ILE A 387 -5.56 6.51 5.44
C ILE A 387 -5.45 5.59 4.22
N PRO A 388 -5.82 6.06 3.01
CA PRO A 388 -5.56 5.35 1.76
C PRO A 388 -4.10 4.90 1.66
N TYR A 389 -3.91 3.59 1.52
CA TYR A 389 -2.60 2.96 1.55
C TYR A 389 -2.33 2.14 0.29
N PHE A 390 -1.07 2.13 -0.17
CA PHE A 390 -0.61 1.16 -1.15
C PHE A 390 0.77 0.58 -0.80
N THR A 391 1.05 -0.59 -1.36
CA THR A 391 2.40 -1.17 -1.34
C THR A 391 2.77 -1.79 -2.68
N VAL A 392 4.07 -1.81 -2.99
CA VAL A 392 4.59 -2.37 -4.23
C VAL A 392 5.34 -3.67 -3.96
N THR A 393 5.14 -4.65 -4.84
CA THR A 393 5.89 -5.91 -4.87
C THR A 393 6.44 -6.16 -6.26
N THR A 394 7.53 -6.92 -6.35
CA THR A 394 8.03 -7.44 -7.62
C THR A 394 7.35 -8.76 -7.93
N ASP A 395 6.57 -8.83 -9.00
CA ASP A 395 5.98 -10.07 -9.48
C ASP A 395 6.94 -10.75 -10.45
N ILE A 396 7.59 -11.83 -9.99
CA ILE A 396 8.55 -12.58 -10.82
C ILE A 396 7.87 -13.53 -11.80
N THR A 397 6.57 -13.75 -11.68
CA THR A 397 5.80 -14.56 -12.64
C THR A 397 5.48 -13.75 -13.89
N SER A 398 5.16 -12.47 -13.73
CA SER A 398 4.87 -11.54 -14.82
C SER A 398 6.04 -10.61 -15.18
N SER A 399 7.12 -10.60 -14.38
CA SER A 399 8.28 -9.70 -14.51
C SER A 399 7.89 -8.21 -14.49
N ALA A 400 6.97 -7.84 -13.60
CA ALA A 400 6.41 -6.49 -13.52
C ALA A 400 6.23 -6.01 -12.07
N PRO A 401 6.20 -4.68 -11.83
CA PRO A 401 5.73 -4.14 -10.57
C PRO A 401 4.24 -4.40 -10.40
N ARG A 402 3.85 -4.76 -9.17
CA ARG A 402 2.46 -4.95 -8.77
C ARG A 402 2.13 -4.07 -7.58
N ILE A 403 1.06 -3.28 -7.74
CA ILE A 403 0.61 -2.31 -6.74
C ILE A 403 -0.60 -2.89 -6.02
N HIS A 404 -0.51 -2.98 -4.69
CA HIS A 404 -1.57 -3.52 -3.84
C HIS A 404 -2.25 -2.38 -3.08
N ARG A 405 -3.54 -2.17 -3.34
CA ARG A 405 -4.41 -1.20 -2.66
C ARG A 405 -5.59 -1.86 -1.93
N HIS A 406 -5.66 -3.18 -1.98
CA HIS A 406 -6.75 -3.96 -1.39
C HIS A 406 -6.26 -5.38 -1.07
N GLY A 407 -6.99 -6.07 -0.20
CA GLY A 407 -6.68 -7.43 0.24
C GLY A 407 -5.75 -7.47 1.44
N SER A 408 -5.19 -8.65 1.73
CA SER A 408 -4.55 -8.93 3.03
C SER A 408 -3.31 -8.08 3.28
N LEU A 409 -3.40 -7.18 4.26
CA LEU A 409 -2.36 -6.20 4.58
C LEU A 409 -1.04 -6.88 4.94
N TRP A 410 -1.08 -7.81 5.90
CA TRP A 410 0.12 -8.50 6.38
C TRP A 410 0.81 -9.29 5.26
N ARG A 411 0.04 -9.90 4.34
CA ARG A 411 0.59 -10.68 3.23
C ARG A 411 1.32 -9.80 2.23
N TYR A 412 0.72 -8.67 1.85
CA TYR A 412 1.34 -7.79 0.86
C TYR A 412 2.50 -6.99 1.44
N VAL A 413 2.43 -6.57 2.71
CA VAL A 413 3.60 -6.03 3.42
C VAL A 413 4.72 -7.07 3.50
N ARG A 414 4.40 -8.31 3.91
CA ARG A 414 5.35 -9.43 3.92
C ARG A 414 5.96 -9.67 2.53
N SER A 415 5.15 -9.64 1.47
CA SER A 415 5.60 -9.83 0.09
C SER A 415 6.58 -8.74 -0.31
N SER A 416 6.23 -7.49 0.01
CA SER A 416 7.05 -6.30 -0.25
C SER A 416 8.37 -6.31 0.54
N MET A 417 8.51 -7.16 1.55
CA MET A 417 9.74 -7.36 2.34
C MET A 417 10.45 -8.70 2.04
N SER A 418 10.11 -9.39 0.94
CA SER A 418 10.72 -10.70 0.59
C SER A 418 12.02 -10.52 -0.18
N LEU A 419 13.15 -10.44 0.54
CA LEU A 419 14.46 -10.43 -0.11
C LEU A 419 14.77 -11.79 -0.75
N SER A 420 15.20 -11.76 -2.01
CA SER A 420 15.59 -12.95 -2.79
C SER A 420 16.69 -13.74 -2.09
N GLY A 421 16.56 -15.06 -2.04
CA GLY A 421 17.48 -15.97 -1.34
C GLY A 421 17.37 -15.94 0.20
N TYR A 422 16.85 -14.87 0.78
CA TYR A 422 16.60 -14.77 2.23
C TYR A 422 15.24 -15.41 2.59
N LEU A 423 14.18 -14.98 1.92
CA LEU A 423 12.81 -15.45 2.13
C LEU A 423 12.23 -16.02 0.83
N PRO A 424 11.38 -17.07 0.89
CA PRO A 424 10.72 -17.57 -0.30
C PRO A 424 9.73 -16.52 -0.84
N PRO A 425 9.53 -16.46 -2.17
CA PRO A 425 8.48 -15.65 -2.77
C PRO A 425 7.12 -15.99 -2.15
N LEU A 426 6.33 -14.96 -1.87
CA LEU A 426 4.97 -15.18 -1.38
C LEU A 426 4.06 -15.48 -2.58
N CYS A 427 3.32 -16.59 -2.51
CA CYS A 427 2.32 -16.91 -3.51
C CYS A 427 1.03 -16.14 -3.23
N ASP A 428 0.56 -15.34 -4.18
CA ASP A 428 -0.71 -14.63 -4.11
C ASP A 428 -1.87 -15.64 -4.23
N PRO A 429 -2.79 -15.72 -3.26
CA PRO A 429 -3.90 -16.67 -3.31
C PRO A 429 -4.91 -16.37 -4.42
N ILE A 430 -4.92 -15.15 -5.00
CA ILE A 430 -5.90 -14.72 -5.99
C ILE A 430 -5.60 -15.37 -7.36
N ASP A 431 -4.35 -15.35 -7.80
CA ASP A 431 -3.92 -15.78 -9.13
C ASP A 431 -2.77 -16.81 -9.13
N GLY A 432 -2.13 -17.03 -7.98
CA GLY A 432 -0.99 -17.93 -7.84
C GLY A 432 0.36 -17.33 -8.26
N HIS A 433 0.42 -16.01 -8.48
CA HIS A 433 1.67 -15.33 -8.83
C HIS A 433 2.64 -15.30 -7.64
N LEU A 434 3.93 -15.29 -7.95
CA LEU A 434 5.01 -15.27 -6.97
C LEU A 434 5.54 -13.84 -6.79
N LEU A 435 5.43 -13.33 -5.56
CA LEU A 435 5.75 -11.96 -5.19
C LEU A 435 7.03 -11.89 -4.34
N LEU A 436 7.89 -10.93 -4.68
CA LEU A 436 9.10 -10.57 -3.96
C LEU A 436 9.10 -9.09 -3.54
N ASP A 437 10.16 -8.68 -2.83
CA ASP A 437 10.37 -7.30 -2.40
C ASP A 437 10.16 -6.32 -3.57
N GLY A 438 9.42 -5.23 -3.33
CA GLY A 438 9.14 -4.22 -4.36
C GLY A 438 10.37 -3.40 -4.74
N GLY A 439 11.41 -3.40 -3.91
CA GLY A 439 12.61 -2.60 -4.11
C GLY A 439 13.36 -2.93 -5.39
N TYR A 440 13.28 -4.18 -5.87
CA TYR A 440 13.95 -4.59 -7.12
C TYR A 440 13.45 -3.81 -8.33
N VAL A 441 12.15 -3.49 -8.37
CA VAL A 441 11.54 -2.73 -9.49
C VAL A 441 11.45 -1.25 -9.18
N ASN A 442 10.98 -0.88 -7.99
CA ASN A 442 10.71 0.49 -7.60
C ASN A 442 10.83 0.63 -6.07
N ASN A 443 12.00 1.07 -5.58
CA ASN A 443 12.27 1.21 -4.14
C ASN A 443 11.69 2.50 -3.53
N LEU A 444 11.30 3.48 -4.34
CA LEU A 444 10.70 4.73 -3.90
C LEU A 444 9.55 5.14 -4.83
N PRO A 445 8.34 4.59 -4.64
CA PRO A 445 7.26 4.63 -5.63
C PRO A 445 6.47 5.96 -5.63
N ALA A 446 7.17 7.07 -5.83
CA ALA A 446 6.58 8.41 -5.95
C ALA A 446 5.73 8.56 -7.22
N ASP A 447 6.14 7.89 -8.30
CA ASP A 447 5.40 7.76 -9.55
C ASP A 447 4.03 7.08 -9.34
N VAL A 448 3.96 6.05 -8.50
CA VAL A 448 2.70 5.37 -8.16
C VAL A 448 1.79 6.31 -7.37
N MET A 449 2.35 7.04 -6.41
CA MET A 449 1.60 8.02 -5.63
C MET A 449 1.03 9.13 -6.54
N HIS A 450 1.81 9.62 -7.51
CA HIS A 450 1.36 10.62 -8.46
C HIS A 450 0.28 10.07 -9.42
N ASN A 451 0.61 9.01 -10.16
CA ASN A 451 -0.20 8.54 -11.28
C ASN A 451 -1.45 7.76 -10.83
N VAL A 452 -1.30 6.94 -9.79
CA VAL A 452 -2.35 5.99 -9.35
C VAL A 452 -3.17 6.55 -8.20
N MET A 453 -2.54 7.17 -7.20
CA MET A 453 -3.25 7.74 -6.05
C MET A 453 -3.72 9.17 -6.30
N GLY A 454 -3.04 9.92 -7.17
CA GLY A 454 -3.45 11.27 -7.55
C GLY A 454 -3.03 12.36 -6.56
N ALA A 455 -1.96 12.15 -5.79
CA ALA A 455 -1.42 13.20 -4.93
C ALA A 455 -0.89 14.37 -5.78
N LYS A 456 -1.17 15.60 -5.32
CA LYS A 456 -0.61 16.82 -5.91
C LYS A 456 0.82 17.03 -5.45
N THR A 457 1.02 17.00 -4.13
CA THR A 457 2.33 17.17 -3.49
C THR A 457 2.77 15.83 -2.92
N ILE A 458 3.99 15.41 -3.23
CA ILE A 458 4.52 14.13 -2.78
C ILE A 458 5.77 14.36 -1.94
N LEU A 459 5.79 13.81 -0.72
CA LEU A 459 6.97 13.74 0.12
C LEU A 459 7.54 12.33 0.01
N ALA A 460 8.72 12.17 -0.59
CA ALA A 460 9.32 10.86 -0.82
C ALA A 460 10.57 10.67 0.04
N ILE A 461 10.49 9.75 1.00
CA ILE A 461 11.55 9.48 1.97
C ILE A 461 12.38 8.28 1.52
N ASP A 462 13.63 8.52 1.18
CA ASP A 462 14.59 7.49 0.79
C ASP A 462 15.49 7.08 1.96
N VAL A 463 15.45 5.79 2.29
CA VAL A 463 16.29 5.16 3.32
C VAL A 463 17.16 4.04 2.76
N GLY A 464 17.28 3.96 1.42
CA GLY A 464 18.05 2.93 0.72
C GLY A 464 19.56 3.03 1.01
N SER A 465 20.27 1.91 0.89
CA SER A 465 21.75 1.91 0.93
C SER A 465 22.33 2.53 -0.34
N GLN A 466 23.39 3.32 -0.20
CA GLN A 466 24.23 3.71 -1.32
C GLN A 466 25.29 2.64 -1.54
N ASP A 467 25.49 2.29 -2.81
CA ASP A 467 26.57 1.39 -3.22
C ASP A 467 27.90 2.17 -3.28
N GLU A 468 29.00 1.51 -2.90
CA GLU A 468 30.34 2.09 -3.06
C GLU A 468 30.68 2.16 -4.55
N THR A 469 30.98 3.37 -5.02
CA THR A 469 31.35 3.66 -6.41
C THR A 469 32.87 3.73 -6.61
N ASP A 470 33.62 3.92 -5.52
CA ASP A 470 35.08 3.91 -5.49
C ASP A 470 35.60 2.46 -5.50
N LEU A 471 35.61 1.86 -6.69
CA LEU A 471 36.09 0.51 -6.92
C LEU A 471 37.51 0.54 -7.51
N THR A 472 38.34 -0.43 -7.14
CA THR A 472 39.70 -0.53 -7.67
C THR A 472 39.67 -0.96 -9.13
N ASP A 473 40.33 -0.18 -9.99
CA ASP A 473 40.63 -0.60 -11.36
C ASP A 473 41.69 -1.71 -11.34
N TYR A 474 41.28 -2.92 -11.74
CA TYR A 474 42.14 -4.09 -11.83
C TYR A 474 42.45 -4.50 -13.28
N GLY A 475 42.08 -3.68 -14.27
CA GLY A 475 42.22 -3.98 -15.70
C GLY A 475 41.25 -5.05 -16.21
N ASP A 476 41.64 -5.77 -17.27
CA ASP A 476 40.74 -6.68 -18.00
C ASP A 476 40.55 -8.06 -17.36
N THR A 477 41.41 -8.46 -16.41
CA THR A 477 41.39 -9.81 -15.82
C THR A 477 41.58 -9.77 -14.32
N LEU A 478 40.76 -10.54 -13.60
CA LEU A 478 40.82 -10.63 -12.15
C LEU A 478 40.98 -12.08 -11.69
N ASN A 479 42.05 -12.34 -10.92
CA ASN A 479 42.31 -13.65 -10.35
C ASN A 479 41.79 -13.73 -8.91
N GLY A 480 40.86 -14.65 -8.64
CA GLY A 480 40.28 -14.86 -7.31
C GLY A 480 41.30 -15.27 -6.24
N TRP A 481 42.36 -16.00 -6.61
CA TRP A 481 43.45 -16.36 -5.69
C TRP A 481 44.28 -15.13 -5.30
N TRP A 482 44.49 -14.20 -6.24
CA TRP A 482 45.16 -12.94 -5.97
C TRP A 482 44.32 -12.06 -5.02
N LEU A 483 43.00 -11.99 -5.22
CA LEU A 483 42.09 -11.31 -4.29
C LEU A 483 42.15 -11.91 -2.89
N LEU A 484 42.13 -13.24 -2.78
CA LEU A 484 42.21 -13.92 -1.49
C LEU A 484 43.53 -13.59 -0.77
N TRP A 485 44.65 -13.62 -1.50
CA TRP A 485 45.96 -13.25 -0.98
C TRP A 485 46.01 -11.80 -0.51
N LYS A 486 45.52 -10.86 -1.34
CA LYS A 486 45.44 -9.44 -1.00
C LYS A 486 44.55 -9.17 0.21
N ARG A 487 43.46 -9.92 0.37
CA ARG A 487 42.56 -9.80 1.53
C ARG A 487 43.16 -10.34 2.82
N TRP A 488 44.07 -11.31 2.72
CA TRP A 488 44.72 -11.94 3.89
C TRP A 488 46.00 -11.22 4.32
N ASN A 489 46.72 -10.55 3.40
CA ASN A 489 47.96 -9.85 3.71
C ASN A 489 47.71 -8.43 4.26
N PRO A 490 47.99 -8.15 5.54
CA PRO A 490 47.75 -6.85 6.16
C PRO A 490 48.69 -5.72 5.69
N PHE A 491 49.78 -6.05 4.97
CA PHE A 491 50.75 -5.08 4.44
C PHE A 491 50.47 -4.66 2.99
N CYS A 492 49.43 -5.21 2.35
CA CYS A 492 49.04 -4.83 1.00
C CYS A 492 47.91 -3.80 1.01
N GLU A 493 47.90 -2.94 -0.02
CA GLU A 493 46.76 -2.06 -0.30
C GLU A 493 45.48 -2.88 -0.51
N GLN A 494 44.39 -2.45 0.15
CA GLN A 494 43.11 -3.15 0.09
C GLN A 494 42.46 -2.93 -1.28
N VAL A 495 42.22 -4.03 -1.99
CA VAL A 495 41.53 -4.01 -3.28
C VAL A 495 40.02 -4.02 -3.03
N LYS A 496 39.34 -2.98 -3.51
CA LYS A 496 37.89 -2.81 -3.43
C LYS A 496 37.24 -3.36 -4.69
N VAL A 497 36.90 -4.64 -4.68
CA VAL A 497 36.14 -5.28 -5.78
C VAL A 497 34.81 -5.82 -5.25
N PRO A 498 33.69 -5.63 -5.97
CA PRO A 498 32.41 -6.17 -5.58
C PRO A 498 32.45 -7.70 -5.46
N SER A 499 31.83 -8.22 -4.40
CA SER A 499 31.67 -9.67 -4.24
C SER A 499 30.59 -10.23 -5.19
N LEU A 500 30.58 -11.54 -5.45
CA LEU A 500 29.52 -12.15 -6.28
C LEU A 500 28.09 -11.84 -5.75
N PRO A 501 27.79 -11.94 -4.44
CA PRO A 501 26.49 -11.53 -3.91
C PRO A 501 26.17 -10.04 -4.14
N GLU A 502 27.17 -9.17 -4.05
CA GLU A 502 27.02 -7.74 -4.28
C GLU A 502 26.73 -7.43 -5.75
N ILE A 503 27.43 -8.07 -6.68
CA ILE A 503 27.16 -7.97 -8.12
C ILE A 503 25.71 -8.39 -8.42
N GLN A 504 25.27 -9.53 -7.89
CA GLN A 504 23.91 -10.01 -8.07
C GLN A 504 22.87 -9.04 -7.48
N SER A 505 23.16 -8.45 -6.32
CA SER A 505 22.30 -7.43 -5.72
C SER A 505 22.23 -6.19 -6.63
N ARG A 506 23.36 -5.61 -7.04
CA ARG A 506 23.39 -4.43 -7.91
C ARG A 506 22.60 -4.67 -9.20
N LEU A 507 22.80 -5.82 -9.86
CA LEU A 507 22.06 -6.22 -11.05
C LEU A 507 20.54 -6.30 -10.80
N ALA A 508 20.12 -6.81 -9.65
CA ALA A 508 18.70 -6.93 -9.31
C ALA A 508 18.01 -5.58 -9.07
N TYR A 509 18.75 -4.51 -8.75
CA TYR A 509 18.21 -3.16 -8.49
C TYR A 509 18.45 -2.15 -9.62
N VAL A 510 19.08 -2.54 -10.74
CA VAL A 510 19.42 -1.60 -11.85
C VAL A 510 18.21 -0.82 -12.34
N SER A 511 17.06 -1.49 -12.52
CA SER A 511 15.83 -0.83 -12.97
C SER A 511 15.33 0.23 -11.98
N CYS A 512 15.47 -0.04 -10.68
CA CYS A 512 15.05 0.86 -9.63
C CYS A 512 15.92 2.12 -9.59
N VAL A 513 17.23 2.02 -9.80
CA VAL A 513 18.14 3.18 -9.75
C VAL A 513 17.73 4.21 -10.81
N ARG A 514 17.38 3.76 -12.01
CA ARG A 514 16.89 4.64 -13.08
C ARG A 514 15.58 5.35 -12.70
N GLN A 515 14.60 4.62 -12.15
CA GLN A 515 13.34 5.23 -11.71
C GLN A 515 13.55 6.24 -10.58
N LEU A 516 14.46 5.96 -9.65
CA LEU A 516 14.78 6.87 -8.56
C LEU A 516 15.37 8.20 -9.08
N GLU A 517 16.22 8.15 -10.12
CA GLU A 517 16.74 9.36 -10.76
C GLU A 517 15.65 10.19 -11.46
N GLU A 518 14.65 9.53 -12.05
CA GLU A 518 13.49 10.21 -12.65
C GLU A 518 12.65 10.91 -11.56
N VAL A 519 12.40 10.23 -10.44
CA VAL A 519 11.69 10.80 -9.27
C VAL A 519 12.45 11.98 -8.67
N LYS A 520 13.78 11.93 -8.58
CA LYS A 520 14.59 13.03 -8.07
C LYS A 520 14.53 14.28 -8.94
N LYS A 521 14.21 14.13 -10.23
CA LYS A 521 14.15 15.22 -11.21
C LYS A 521 12.74 15.74 -11.42
N SER A 522 11.72 15.16 -10.77
CA SER A 522 10.33 15.54 -11.01
C SER A 522 9.88 16.70 -10.11
N ASP A 523 9.06 17.60 -10.67
CA ASP A 523 8.58 18.79 -9.96
C ASP A 523 7.50 18.47 -8.91
N TYR A 524 6.84 17.31 -9.02
CA TYR A 524 5.75 16.91 -8.13
C TYR A 524 6.23 16.27 -6.81
N CYS A 525 7.55 16.05 -6.65
CA CYS A 525 8.11 15.23 -5.58
C CYS A 525 9.21 15.96 -4.79
N ALA A 526 8.96 16.20 -3.51
CA ALA A 526 10.00 16.59 -2.56
C ALA A 526 10.77 15.34 -2.11
N TYR A 527 11.99 15.17 -2.64
CA TYR A 527 12.89 14.08 -2.26
C TYR A 527 13.58 14.37 -0.93
N ILE A 528 13.47 13.46 0.03
CA ILE A 528 14.01 13.58 1.39
C ILE A 528 14.88 12.37 1.68
N ARG A 529 16.13 12.60 2.08
CA ARG A 529 17.06 11.53 2.48
C ARG A 529 17.73 11.90 3.80
N PRO A 530 17.32 11.30 4.94
CA PRO A 530 17.97 11.56 6.21
C PRO A 530 19.40 10.98 6.25
N PRO A 531 20.32 11.56 7.05
CA PRO A 531 21.72 11.18 7.10
C PRO A 531 21.95 9.89 7.91
N ILE A 532 21.48 8.76 7.38
CA ILE A 532 21.48 7.44 8.06
C ILE A 532 22.42 6.42 7.41
N ASP A 533 23.33 6.88 6.55
CA ASP A 533 24.31 6.02 5.87
C ASP A 533 25.26 5.24 6.80
N PRO A 534 25.61 5.71 8.02
CA PRO A 534 26.39 4.93 8.98
C PRO A 534 25.73 3.62 9.43
N TYR A 535 24.40 3.50 9.32
CA TYR A 535 23.65 2.34 9.82
C TYR A 535 23.50 1.26 8.75
N LYS A 536 23.59 -0.03 9.12
CA LYS A 536 23.40 -1.14 8.17
C LYS A 536 21.92 -1.50 8.03
N THR A 537 21.55 -2.09 6.88
CA THR A 537 20.17 -2.52 6.57
C THR A 537 19.60 -3.57 7.55
N MET A 538 20.46 -4.31 8.26
CA MET A 538 20.05 -5.33 9.25
C MET A 538 20.25 -4.89 10.71
N GLN A 539 20.56 -3.61 10.98
CA GLN A 539 20.90 -3.09 12.30
C GLN A 539 19.65 -2.65 13.11
N PHE A 540 18.71 -3.56 13.33
CA PHE A 540 17.42 -3.26 14.01
C PHE A 540 17.56 -2.88 15.49
N ASN A 541 18.72 -3.13 16.11
CA ASN A 541 19.01 -2.72 17.48
C ASN A 541 19.23 -1.20 17.64
N ALA A 542 19.49 -0.47 16.55
CA ALA A 542 19.70 0.98 16.56
C ALA A 542 18.40 1.77 16.28
N PHE A 543 17.23 1.18 16.50
CA PHE A 543 15.93 1.76 16.15
C PHE A 543 15.75 3.20 16.66
N ASP A 544 15.93 3.43 17.96
CA ASP A 544 15.68 4.76 18.55
C ASP A 544 16.68 5.82 18.04
N GLN A 545 17.93 5.44 17.77
CA GLN A 545 18.93 6.36 17.23
C GLN A 545 18.59 6.79 15.80
N ILE A 546 18.19 5.83 14.96
CA ILE A 546 17.81 6.09 13.56
C ILE A 546 16.53 6.93 13.51
N LEU A 547 15.58 6.67 14.41
CA LEU A 547 14.35 7.46 14.54
C LEU A 547 14.69 8.92 14.89
N GLU A 548 15.57 9.14 15.87
CA GLU A 548 15.95 10.49 16.30
C GLU A 548 16.64 11.27 15.18
N ILE A 549 17.53 10.62 14.41
CA ILE A 549 18.17 11.25 13.23
C ILE A 549 17.13 11.64 12.18
N GLY A 550 16.14 10.77 11.93
CA GLY A 550 15.02 11.09 11.05
C GLY A 550 14.20 12.27 11.54
N TYR A 551 13.95 12.35 12.85
CA TYR A 551 13.21 13.45 13.46
C TYR A 551 13.95 14.78 13.36
N GLU A 552 15.22 14.82 13.74
CA GLU A 552 16.06 16.02 13.65
C GLU A 552 16.19 16.53 12.22
N HIS A 553 16.37 15.61 11.26
CA HIS A 553 16.40 15.97 9.84
C HIS A 553 15.04 16.52 9.37
N GLY A 554 13.94 15.89 9.75
CA GLY A 554 12.59 16.37 9.43
C GLY A 554 12.32 17.75 10.02
N ARG A 555 12.71 18.00 11.26
CA ARG A 555 12.55 19.30 11.94
C ARG A 555 13.31 20.42 11.23
N LEU A 556 14.53 20.15 10.75
CA LEU A 556 15.31 21.12 9.98
C LEU A 556 14.70 21.41 8.60
N MET A 557 14.09 20.40 7.97
CA MET A 557 13.42 20.53 6.66
C MET A 557 12.07 21.24 6.77
N PHE A 558 11.39 21.10 7.90
CA PHE A 558 10.05 21.65 8.15
C PHE A 558 10.06 22.61 9.35
N PRO A 559 10.81 23.74 9.28
CA PRO A 559 11.03 24.60 10.43
C PRO A 559 9.81 25.45 10.83
N ASP A 560 8.82 25.67 9.94
CA ASP A 560 7.59 26.43 10.21
C ASP A 560 6.45 26.09 9.23
N GLU A 561 5.19 26.13 9.72
CA GLU A 561 3.92 25.75 9.05
C GLU A 561 3.69 26.33 7.64
N LYS A 562 4.36 27.42 7.25
CA LYS A 562 4.00 28.22 6.07
C LYS A 562 4.83 27.95 4.81
N ALA A 563 6.03 27.38 4.93
CA ALA A 563 6.95 27.30 3.79
C ALA A 563 6.62 26.15 2.81
N VAL A 564 6.12 25.02 3.30
CA VAL A 564 5.94 23.78 2.49
C VAL A 564 4.63 23.75 1.70
N LEU A 565 3.58 24.43 2.19
CA LEU A 565 2.27 24.47 1.53
C LEU A 565 2.16 25.56 0.46
N GLN A 566 3.14 26.47 0.38
CA GLN A 566 3.17 27.60 -0.56
C GLN A 566 4.15 27.42 -1.73
N SER A 567 5.08 26.47 -1.64
CA SER A 567 5.93 25.99 -2.74
C SER A 567 5.26 24.83 -3.47
#